data_AF-A0A822YD10-F1
#
_entry.id   AF-A0A822YD10-F1
#
_cell.length_a   1.000
_cell.length_b   1.000
_cell.length_c   1.000
_cell.angle_alpha   90.00
_cell.angle_beta   90.00
_cell.angle_gamma   90.00
#
_symmetry.space_group_name_H-M   'P 1'
#
loop_
_entity.id
_entity.type
_entity.pdbx_description
1 polymer ?
#
loop_
_entity_poly.entity_id
_entity_poly.type
_entity_poly.pdbx_seq_one_letter_code
_entity_poly.pdbx_strand_id
1 'polypeptide(L)' 'MDNCLIEALVQQVHLGNKVDKSFKGPTYKDANRAIGSKFGVDCNVDHIKNRLKTIKKKLPH' A
#
# COMPACT_ATOMS: atom_id res chain seq x y z
N MET A 1 0.89 -1.89 -11.26
CA MET A 1 0.66 -2.38 -9.88
C MET A 1 1.31 -1.49 -8.84
N ASP A 2 2.63 -1.19 -8.94
CA ASP A 2 3.33 -0.32 -7.98
C ASP A 2 2.72 1.08 -7.83
N ASN A 3 2.42 1.78 -8.93
CA ASN A 3 1.80 3.11 -8.86
C ASN A 3 0.43 3.10 -8.19
N CYS A 4 -0.42 2.11 -8.46
CA CYS A 4 -1.71 2.01 -7.77
C CYS A 4 -1.57 1.64 -6.30
N LEU A 5 -0.56 0.86 -5.93
CA LEU A 5 -0.25 0.62 -4.53
C LEU A 5 0.19 1.91 -3.83
N ILE A 6 1.05 2.70 -4.47
CA ILE A 6 1.47 4.01 -3.96
C ILE A 6 0.27 4.93 -3.83
N GLU A 7 -0.56 5.05 -4.86
CA GLU A 7 -1.74 5.91 -4.88
C GLU A 7 -2.76 5.51 -3.80
N ALA A 8 -3.04 4.21 -3.64
CA ALA A 8 -3.91 3.70 -2.58
C ALA A 8 -3.33 4.01 -1.19
N LEU A 9 -2.01 3.83 -1.00
CA LEU A 9 -1.35 4.15 0.26
C LEU A 9 -1.34 5.65 0.52
N VAL A 10 -1.12 6.49 -0.50
CA VAL A 10 -1.16 7.96 -0.41
C VAL A 10 -2.56 8.44 -0.01
N GLN A 11 -3.62 7.87 -0.59
CA GLN A 11 -4.99 8.16 -0.15
C GLN A 11 -5.20 7.80 1.33
N GLN A 12 -4.66 6.67 1.77
CA GLN A 12 -4.72 6.27 3.18
C GLN A 12 -3.89 7.19 4.09
N VAL A 13 -2.76 7.74 3.62
CA VAL A 13 -2.03 8.80 4.36
C VAL A 13 -2.91 10.04 4.51
N HIS A 14 -3.55 10.51 3.44
CA HIS A 14 -4.44 11.67 3.47
C HIS A 14 -5.65 11.46 4.38
N LEU A 15 -6.15 10.23 4.48
CA LEU A 15 -7.22 9.82 5.40
C LEU A 15 -6.76 9.75 6.88
N GLY A 16 -5.50 10.03 7.19
CA GLY A 16 -4.96 9.97 8.56
C GLY A 16 -4.66 8.56 9.06
N ASN A 17 -4.65 7.56 8.18
CA ASN A 17 -4.39 6.16 8.53
C ASN A 17 -2.89 5.80 8.61
N LYS A 18 -2.00 6.79 8.43
CA LYS A 18 -0.56 6.65 8.62
C LYS A 18 -0.20 6.92 10.09
N VAL A 19 0.35 5.92 10.77
CA VAL A 19 0.88 6.09 12.14
C VAL A 19 2.40 6.13 12.05
N ASP A 20 2.95 7.33 12.15
CA ASP A 20 4.40 7.60 12.20
C ASP A 20 5.19 6.98 11.02
N LYS A 21 5.73 5.77 11.21
CA LYS A 21 6.55 5.03 10.22
C LYS A 21 5.84 3.82 9.60
N SER A 22 4.59 3.54 9.94
CA SER A 22 3.84 2.40 9.41
C SER A 22 2.34 2.67 9.24
N PHE A 23 1.76 1.98 8.26
CA PHE A 23 0.31 1.95 8.10
C PHE A 23 -0.33 1.03 9.14
N LYS A 24 -1.55 1.34 9.58
CA LYS A 24 -2.30 0.43 10.46
C LYS A 24 -2.63 -0.88 9.69
N GLY A 25 -2.76 -1.99 10.41
CA GLY A 25 -3.16 -3.29 9.84
C GLY A 25 -4.38 -3.23 8.88
N PRO A 26 -5.47 -2.49 9.22
CA PRO A 26 -6.63 -2.31 8.35
C PRO A 26 -6.28 -1.63 7.03
N THR A 27 -5.35 -0.69 7.05
CA THR A 27 -4.92 0.08 5.89
C THR A 27 -4.27 -0.79 4.82
N TYR A 28 -3.50 -1.80 5.23
CA TYR A 28 -2.95 -2.78 4.28
C TYR A 28 -4.05 -3.65 3.68
N LYS A 29 -5.10 -3.99 4.45
CA LYS A 29 -6.28 -4.71 3.95
C LYS A 29 -7.08 -3.86 2.96
N ASP A 30 -7.25 -2.56 3.23
CA ASP A 30 -7.95 -1.65 2.31
C ASP A 30 -7.15 -1.40 1.03
N ALA A 31 -5.83 -1.18 1.13
CA ALA A 31 -4.95 -1.11 -0.03
C ALA A 31 -4.98 -2.42 -0.82
N ASN A 32 -5.04 -3.56 -0.14
CA ASN A 32 -5.17 -4.87 -0.77
C ASN A 32 -6.48 -5.01 -1.54
N ARG A 33 -7.60 -4.65 -0.91
CA ARG A 33 -8.91 -4.72 -1.54
C ARG A 33 -9.00 -3.79 -2.75
N ALA A 34 -8.41 -2.59 -2.65
CA ALA A 34 -8.34 -1.66 -3.77
C ALA A 34 -7.53 -2.21 -4.95
N ILE A 35 -6.35 -2.80 -4.70
CA ILE A 35 -5.51 -3.39 -5.75
C ILE A 35 -6.17 -4.64 -6.34
N GLY A 36 -6.68 -5.53 -5.50
CA GLY A 36 -7.37 -6.74 -5.94
C GLY A 36 -8.60 -6.42 -6.78
N SER A 37 -9.38 -5.40 -6.40
CA SER A 37 -10.52 -4.95 -7.18
C SER A 37 -10.12 -4.25 -8.50
N LYS A 38 -9.00 -3.53 -8.52
CA LYS A 38 -8.57 -2.73 -9.70
C LYS A 38 -7.78 -3.55 -10.72
N PHE A 39 -7.07 -4.58 -10.29
CA PHE A 39 -6.23 -5.43 -11.15
C PHE A 39 -6.71 -6.89 -11.24
N GLY A 40 -7.69 -7.32 -10.45
CA GLY A 40 -8.15 -8.71 -10.41
C GLY A 40 -7.12 -9.67 -9.82
N VAL A 41 -6.19 -9.17 -8.99
CA VAL A 41 -5.05 -9.96 -8.47
C VAL A 41 -5.22 -10.16 -6.97
N ASP A 42 -5.18 -11.42 -6.53
CA ASP A 42 -5.12 -11.74 -5.09
C ASP A 42 -3.73 -11.38 -4.55
N CYS A 43 -3.62 -10.17 -4.02
CA CYS A 43 -2.43 -9.75 -3.29
C CYS A 43 -2.64 -10.11 -1.81
N ASN A 44 -1.58 -10.56 -1.13
CA ASN A 44 -1.61 -10.71 0.32
C ASN A 44 -1.06 -9.43 0.96
N VAL A 45 -1.44 -9.14 2.20
CA VAL A 45 -0.87 -8.06 3.01
C VAL A 45 0.66 -8.16 3.08
N ASP A 46 1.22 -9.37 3.13
CA ASP A 46 2.68 -9.57 3.08
C ASP A 46 3.31 -9.18 1.74
N HIS A 47 2.65 -9.48 0.63
CA HIS A 47 3.09 -9.00 -0.68
C HIS A 47 3.10 -7.48 -0.75
N ILE A 48 2.07 -6.82 -0.20
CA ILE A 48 2.01 -5.36 -0.16
C ILE A 48 3.12 -4.77 0.71
N LYS A 49 3.38 -5.34 1.90
CA LYS A 49 4.48 -4.90 2.77
C LYS A 49 5.83 -5.06 2.08
N ASN A 50 6.07 -6.20 1.41
CA ASN A 50 7.32 -6.45 0.70
C ASN A 50 7.49 -5.51 -0.50
N ARG A 51 6.40 -5.24 -1.23
CA ARG A 51 6.39 -4.29 -2.34
C ARG A 51 6.64 -2.86 -1.85
N LEU A 52 6.02 -2.47 -0.74
CA LEU A 52 6.23 -1.17 -0.11
C LEU A 52 7.70 -0.96 0.30
N LYS A 53 8.36 -1.98 0.87
CA LYS A 53 9.79 -1.93 1.17
C LYS A 53 10.62 -1.70 -0.10
N THR A 54 10.30 -2.41 -1.18
CA THR A 54 10.98 -2.27 -2.47
C THR A 54 10.77 -0.86 -3.06
N ILE A 55 9.54 -0.33 -3.02
CA ILE A 55 9.20 1.01 -3.51
C ILE A 55 9.94 2.07 -2.70
N LYS A 56 9.95 1.98 -1.38
CA LYS A 56 10.65 2.92 -0.50
C LYS A 56 12.16 2.94 -0.77
N LYS A 57 12.74 1.81 -1.16
CA LYS A 57 14.15 1.71 -1.57
C LYS A 57 14.41 2.28 -2.97
N LYS A 58 13.39 2.31 -3.83
CA LYS A 58 13.47 2.83 -5.21
C LYS A 58 13.13 4.32 -5.33
N LEU A 59 12.47 4.90 -4.34
CA LEU A 59 12.22 6.34 -4.29
C LEU A 59 13.53 7.07 -3.97
N PRO A 60 14.01 7.97 -4.85
CA PRO A 60 15.12 8.85 -4.50
C PRO A 60 14.70 9.75 -3.32
N HIS A 61 15.62 9.90 -2.37
CA HIS A 61 15.44 10.70 -1.16
C HIS A 61 15.42 12.20 -1.45
#